data_AF-A0A3D3SYW6-F1
#
_entry.id   AF-A0A3D3SYW6-F1
#
_cell.length_a   1.000
_cell.length_b   1.000
_cell.length_c   1.000
_cell.angle_alpha   90.00
_cell.angle_beta   90.00
_cell.angle_gamma   90.00
#
_symmetry.space_group_name_H-M   'P 1'
#
loop_
_entity.id
_entity.type
_entity.pdbx_description
1 polymer ?
#
loop_
_entity_poly.entity_id
_entity_poly.type
_entity_poly.pdbx_seq_one_letter_code
_entity_poly.pdbx_strand_id
1 'polypeptide(L)'
;RDGWVVPLPVGYRALSPLYSPGEVLNARDAETPFRFVEALYGLGEWISPHRVESLEQLLWYHQSQPDQGIYRFTNSYLVQEESHV
;
A
#
# COMPACT_ATOMS: atom_id res chain seq x y z
N ARG A 1 15.06 5.36 -20.43
CA ARG A 1 15.76 4.08 -20.08
C ARG A 1 14.75 3.21 -19.35
N ASP A 2 14.69 1.91 -19.63
CA ASP A 2 13.75 1.02 -18.92
C ASP A 2 14.22 0.81 -17.46
N GLY A 3 13.33 1.10 -16.51
CA GLY A 3 13.55 0.90 -15.08
C GLY A 3 13.47 -0.57 -14.66
N TRP A 4 13.92 -0.91 -13.44
CA TRP A 4 13.74 -2.26 -12.90
C TRP A 4 12.40 -2.35 -12.17
N VAL A 5 11.34 -2.63 -12.93
CA VAL A 5 9.96 -2.72 -12.42
C VAL A 5 9.69 -4.10 -11.83
N VAL A 6 9.05 -4.14 -10.66
CA VAL A 6 8.68 -5.38 -9.94
C VAL A 6 7.21 -5.36 -9.52
N PRO A 7 6.52 -6.51 -9.50
CA PRO A 7 5.25 -6.63 -8.82
C PRO A 7 5.46 -6.49 -7.31
N LEU A 8 4.64 -5.67 -6.65
CA LEU A 8 4.74 -5.43 -5.22
C LEU A 8 3.33 -5.55 -4.60
N PRO A 9 3.14 -6.32 -3.52
CA PRO A 9 1.95 -6.17 -2.70
C PRO A 9 1.97 -4.77 -2.08
N VAL A 10 0.94 -3.96 -2.33
CA VAL A 10 0.86 -2.55 -1.88
C VAL A 10 -0.22 -2.34 -0.82
N GLY A 11 -0.76 -3.42 -0.27
CA GLY A 11 -1.75 -3.37 0.80
C GLY A 11 -2.81 -4.44 0.69
N TYR A 12 -4.00 -4.08 1.16
CA TYR A 12 -5.13 -4.97 1.31
C TYR A 12 -6.45 -4.31 0.92
N ARG A 13 -7.39 -5.13 0.43
CA ARG A 13 -8.77 -4.74 0.15
C ARG A 13 -9.74 -5.60 0.94
N ALA A 14 -10.79 -4.98 1.45
CA ALA A 14 -11.88 -5.63 2.15
C ALA A 14 -12.60 -6.66 1.29
N LEU A 15 -12.75 -7.87 1.83
CA LEU A 15 -13.65 -8.92 1.31
C LEU A 15 -14.94 -9.03 2.14
N SER A 16 -14.94 -8.46 3.34
CA SER A 16 -16.07 -8.49 4.27
C SER A 16 -16.42 -7.09 4.79
N PRO A 17 -17.60 -6.93 5.42
CA PRO A 17 -17.85 -5.82 6.33
C PRO A 17 -16.82 -5.75 7.46
N LEU A 18 -16.80 -4.62 8.17
CA LEU A 18 -16.08 -4.51 9.44
C LEU A 18 -16.92 -5.14 10.55
N TYR A 19 -16.37 -6.15 11.20
CA TYR A 19 -16.99 -6.80 12.34
C TYR A 19 -16.63 -6.08 13.64
N SER A 20 -17.58 -6.05 14.58
CA SER A 20 -17.33 -5.51 15.91
C SER A 20 -16.33 -6.38 16.69
N PRO A 21 -15.63 -5.82 17.69
CA PRO A 21 -14.76 -6.61 18.56
C PRO A 21 -15.49 -7.81 19.18
N GLY A 22 -14.83 -8.97 19.18
CA GLY A 22 -15.37 -10.22 19.74
C GLY A 22 -16.39 -10.96 18.86
N GLU A 23 -16.81 -10.41 17.71
CA GLU A 23 -17.77 -11.05 16.81
C GLU A 23 -17.14 -12.23 16.03
N VAL A 24 -15.86 -12.13 15.69
CA VAL A 24 -15.13 -13.17 14.96
C VAL A 24 -14.40 -14.09 15.94
N LEU A 25 -14.78 -15.36 15.96
CA LEU A 25 -14.12 -16.38 16.76
C LEU A 25 -12.66 -16.57 16.33
N ASN A 26 -11.79 -16.83 17.31
CA ASN A 26 -10.34 -17.04 17.11
C ASN A 26 -9.61 -15.86 16.44
N ALA A 27 -10.16 -14.64 16.54
CA ALA A 27 -9.40 -13.43 16.24
C ALA A 27 -8.21 -13.30 17.21
N ARG A 28 -7.19 -12.51 16.82
CA ARG A 28 -5.96 -12.32 17.61
C ARG A 28 -6.24 -11.80 19.03
N ASP A 29 -7.26 -10.96 19.15
CA ASP A 29 -7.79 -10.41 20.40
C ASP A 29 -9.29 -10.10 20.21
N ALA A 30 -9.99 -9.82 21.31
CA ALA A 30 -11.42 -9.56 21.34
C ALA A 30 -11.77 -8.06 21.44
N GLU A 31 -10.79 -7.17 21.34
CA GLU A 31 -10.96 -5.73 21.55
C GLU A 31 -10.80 -4.92 20.25
N THR A 32 -10.18 -5.51 19.23
CA THR A 32 -9.94 -4.86 17.93
C THR A 32 -11.03 -5.26 16.91
N PRO A 33 -11.63 -4.30 16.17
CA PRO A 33 -12.51 -4.62 15.04
C PRO A 33 -11.82 -5.47 13.97
N PHE A 34 -12.53 -6.46 13.43
CA PHE A 34 -11.96 -7.45 12.51
C PHE A 34 -12.50 -7.28 11.09
N ARG A 35 -11.68 -7.58 10.08
CA ARG A 35 -12.11 -7.62 8.67
C ARG A 35 -11.31 -8.65 7.88
N PHE A 36 -11.99 -9.45 7.05
CA PHE A 36 -11.31 -10.30 6.06
C PHE A 36 -10.87 -9.45 4.87
N VAL A 37 -9.65 -9.69 4.41
CA VAL A 37 -9.04 -8.93 3.32
C VAL A 37 -8.29 -9.84 2.34
N GLU A 38 -8.10 -9.35 1.13
CA GLU A 38 -7.19 -9.90 0.12
C GLU A 38 -6.01 -8.96 -0.14
N ALA A 39 -4.95 -9.46 -0.76
CA ALA A 39 -3.79 -8.66 -1.14
C ALA A 39 -4.11 -7.74 -2.33
N LEU A 40 -3.68 -6.48 -2.24
CA LEU A 40 -3.63 -5.57 -3.38
C LEU A 40 -2.24 -5.61 -4.00
N TYR A 41 -2.17 -5.91 -5.29
CA TYR A 41 -0.93 -5.87 -6.05
C TYR A 41 -0.83 -4.57 -6.85
N GLY A 42 0.36 -3.98 -6.83
CA GLY A 42 0.75 -2.85 -7.65
C GLY A 42 2.13 -3.08 -8.25
N LEU A 43 2.73 -1.99 -8.70
CA LEU A 43 4.08 -1.98 -9.26
C LEU A 43 4.99 -1.13 -8.38
N GLY A 44 6.23 -1.55 -8.24
CA GLY A 44 7.33 -0.76 -7.69
C GLY A 44 8.52 -0.77 -8.64
N GLU A 45 9.49 0.11 -8.42
CA GLU A 45 10.74 0.14 -9.16
C GLU A 45 11.94 0.16 -8.20
N TRP A 46 12.95 -0.67 -8.44
CA TRP A 46 14.23 -0.53 -7.76
C TRP A 46 15.02 0.63 -8.36
N ILE A 47 15.19 1.69 -7.57
CA ILE A 47 15.91 2.90 -7.97
C ILE A 47 17.19 3.09 -7.15
N SER A 48 18.30 3.42 -7.81
CA SER A 48 19.51 3.88 -7.11
C SER A 48 19.22 5.18 -6.34
N PRO A 49 19.64 5.32 -5.07
CA PRO A 49 19.44 6.56 -4.29
C PRO A 49 20.06 7.81 -4.92
N HIS A 50 21.04 7.66 -5.81
CA HIS A 50 21.62 8.80 -6.55
C HIS A 50 20.71 9.34 -7.67
N ARG A 51 19.58 8.67 -7.94
CA ARG A 51 18.58 9.07 -8.96
C ARG A 51 17.33 9.73 -8.36
N VAL A 52 17.25 9.88 -7.03
CA VAL A 52 16.16 10.63 -6.39
C VAL A 52 16.60 12.05 -6.07
N GLU A 53 15.66 12.99 -6.17
CA GLU A 53 15.93 14.41 -5.90
C GLU A 53 15.86 14.73 -4.41
N SER A 54 15.08 13.95 -3.67
CA SER A 54 14.82 14.14 -2.25
C SER A 54 14.61 12.80 -1.56
N LEU A 55 15.11 12.65 -0.33
CA LEU A 55 15.00 11.39 0.42
C LEU A 55 13.56 11.04 0.78
N GLU A 56 12.67 12.04 0.86
CA GLU A 56 11.24 11.89 1.09
C GLU A 56 10.55 11.05 0.01
N GLN A 57 11.09 11.04 -1.21
CA GLN A 57 10.57 10.20 -2.32
C GLN A 57 10.76 8.69 -2.04
N LEU A 58 11.73 8.33 -1.19
CA LEU A 58 11.99 6.94 -0.80
C LEU A 58 11.14 6.49 0.41
N LEU A 59 10.49 7.42 1.11
CA LEU A 59 9.71 7.10 2.30
C LEU A 59 8.33 6.55 1.91
N TRP A 60 7.90 5.53 2.65
CA TRP A 60 6.61 4.87 2.49
C TRP A 60 5.68 5.22 3.65
N TYR A 61 4.41 5.46 3.31
CA TYR A 61 3.38 5.87 4.25
C TYR A 61 2.19 4.95 4.17
N HIS A 62 1.61 4.62 5.32
CA HIS A 62 0.32 3.95 5.36
C HIS A 62 -0.78 4.93 4.95
N GLN A 63 -1.71 4.48 4.12
CA GLN A 63 -2.91 5.20 3.74
C GLN A 63 -4.09 4.26 3.85
N SER A 64 -4.89 4.46 4.89
CA SER A 64 -6.07 3.65 5.17
C SER A 64 -7.33 4.48 4.93
N GLN A 65 -8.28 3.91 4.20
CA GLN A 65 -9.64 4.41 4.03
C GLN A 65 -10.60 3.29 4.45
N PRO A 66 -10.81 3.08 5.76
CA PRO A 66 -11.56 1.93 6.29
C PRO A 66 -13.00 1.85 5.78
N ASP A 67 -13.65 3.00 5.56
CA ASP A 67 -15.01 3.09 5.04
C ASP A 67 -15.11 2.55 3.60
N GLN A 68 -14.05 2.70 2.82
CA GLN A 68 -13.94 2.14 1.47
C GLN A 68 -13.29 0.74 1.45
N GLY A 69 -12.86 0.25 2.63
CA GLY A 69 -12.19 -1.04 2.75
C GLY A 69 -10.81 -1.09 2.10
N ILE A 70 -10.10 0.04 2.01
CA ILE A 70 -8.75 0.12 1.41
C ILE A 70 -7.74 0.34 2.53
N TYR A 71 -6.73 -0.53 2.60
CA TYR A 71 -5.63 -0.44 3.56
C TYR A 71 -4.32 -0.58 2.78
N ARG A 72 -3.78 0.53 2.28
CA ARG A 72 -2.61 0.50 1.38
C ARG A 72 -1.43 1.25 1.96
N PHE A 73 -0.28 1.11 1.30
CA PHE A 73 0.87 1.97 1.51
C PHE A 73 1.37 2.50 0.17
N THR A 74 1.88 3.72 0.20
CA THR A 74 2.37 4.44 -0.98
C THR A 74 3.65 5.18 -0.63
N ASN A 75 4.53 5.41 -1.59
CA ASN A 75 5.65 6.34 -1.42
C ASN A 75 5.38 7.68 -2.11
N SER A 76 6.23 8.66 -1.82
CA SER A 76 6.14 10.02 -2.39
C SER A 76 6.95 10.19 -3.68
N TYR A 77 7.37 9.08 -4.31
CA TYR A 77 8.07 9.14 -5.59
C TYR A 77 7.08 9.51 -6.69
N LEU A 78 7.35 10.61 -7.38
CA LEU A 78 6.59 11.06 -8.54
C LEU A 78 7.43 10.79 -9.78
N VAL A 79 6.84 10.09 -10.75
CA VAL A 79 7.47 9.89 -12.05
C VAL A 79 7.54 11.26 -12.74
N GLN A 80 8.75 11.69 -13.09
CA GLN A 80 8.92 12.81 -14.00
C GLN A 80 8.55 12.34 -15.41
N GLU A 81 7.53 12.93 -16.01
CA GLU A 81 7.24 12.71 -17.43
C GLU A 81 8.39 13.31 -18.26
N GLU A 82 9.20 12.47 -18.89
CA GLU A 82 10.17 12.92 -19.90
C GLU A 82 9.40 13.54 -21.07
N SER A 83 9.42 14.87 -21.19
CA SER A 83 8.94 15.60 -22.36
C SER A 83 9.71 15.15 -23.60
N HIS A 84 9.07 14.32 -24.41
CA HIS A 84 9.59 13.93 -25.71
C HIS A 84 9.60 15.16 -26.63
N VAL A 85 10.80 15.65 -26.95
CA VAL A 85 11.06 16.60 -28.04
C VAL A 85 11.37 15.81 -29.31
#